data_AF-A0A918I399-F1
#
_entry.id   AF-A0A918I399-F1
#
_cell.length_a   1.000
_cell.length_b   1.000
_cell.length_c   1.000
_cell.angle_alpha   90.00
_cell.angle_beta   90.00
_cell.angle_gamma   90.00
#
_symmetry.space_group_name_H-M   'P 1'
#
loop_
_entity.id
_entity.type
_entity.pdbx_description
1 polymer ?
#
loop_
_entity_poly.entity_id
_entity_poly.type
_entity_poly.pdbx_seq_one_letter_code
_entity_poly.pdbx_strand_id
1 'polypeptide(L)'
;MIREERIPLDQLTPEQLAALYDQIDKLANPPALRNCLVPGCLKQYDAMACMAGETPARPEWSGTGWHTLGSGSIFPAGGHICPDHTQLATGHMPRRVKLTGGRWTIDCGCGWTPTPQRWHGVLGAMWEQHVLTVTGTLPEAPPQTDPEHRTPLADLTEDTLAELYDRLWDAEDEVVQARDAGRAMYLAYESWRRFSGEQGALLSGVHSALWSLRHNLAHDSRDWAQDWTDAWLYALIIGWDCEQQHQHGDDCPAALDEIAAKHEWTPARLDLARKHRGVLAQAGPNGETDAQAARTAAADTTEERTS
;
A
#
# COMPACT_ATOMS: atom_id res chain seq x y z
N MET A 1 23.99 7.54 2.25
CA MET A 1 23.43 7.01 3.51
C MET A 1 24.52 6.20 4.18
N ILE A 2 25.02 6.70 5.31
CA ILE A 2 25.87 5.91 6.19
C ILE A 2 24.92 4.89 6.83
N ARG A 3 25.16 3.59 6.61
CA ARG A 3 24.42 2.55 7.32
C ARG A 3 24.97 2.52 8.73
N GLU A 4 24.15 2.84 9.71
CA GLU A 4 24.49 2.63 11.12
C GLU A 4 24.84 1.16 11.35
N GLU A 5 25.77 0.93 12.26
CA GLU A 5 26.22 -0.39 12.64
C GLU A 5 25.05 -1.13 13.30
N ARG A 6 24.70 -2.30 12.77
CA ARG A 6 23.54 -3.07 13.24
C ARG A 6 23.91 -3.76 14.54
N ILE A 7 23.14 -3.52 15.59
CA ILE A 7 23.24 -4.27 16.85
C ILE A 7 22.74 -5.70 16.57
N PRO A 8 23.53 -6.74 16.88
CA PRO A 8 23.08 -8.13 16.85
C PRO A 8 21.82 -8.34 17.71
N LEU A 9 20.90 -9.20 17.26
CA LEU A 9 19.60 -9.42 17.93
C LEU A 9 19.73 -9.87 19.39
N ASP A 10 20.79 -10.63 19.71
CA ASP A 10 21.16 -11.12 21.04
C ASP A 10 21.73 -10.03 21.96
N GLN A 11 21.90 -8.80 21.46
CA GLN A 11 22.43 -7.65 22.21
C GLN A 11 21.40 -6.53 22.37
N LEU A 12 20.16 -6.74 21.93
CA LEU A 12 19.07 -5.81 22.16
C LEU A 12 18.55 -5.96 23.58
N THR A 13 18.28 -4.85 24.26
CA THR A 13 17.54 -4.89 25.53
C THR A 13 16.08 -5.29 25.28
N PRO A 14 15.36 -5.80 26.29
CA PRO A 14 13.93 -6.12 26.17
C PRO A 14 13.09 -4.93 25.64
N GLU A 15 13.41 -3.70 26.04
CA GLU A 15 12.75 -2.50 25.53
C GLU A 15 13.06 -2.24 24.05
N GLN A 16 14.29 -2.48 23.62
CA GLN A 16 14.69 -2.34 22.22
C GLN A 16 14.04 -3.42 21.35
N LEU A 17 13.93 -4.64 21.86
CA LEU A 17 13.26 -5.75 21.21
C LEU A 17 11.74 -5.50 21.08
N ALA A 18 11.08 -5.06 22.15
CA ALA A 18 9.67 -4.67 22.11
C ALA A 18 9.42 -3.53 21.11
N ALA A 19 10.32 -2.53 21.07
CA ALA A 19 10.26 -1.46 20.07
C ALA A 19 10.48 -1.98 18.64
N LEU A 20 11.31 -3.01 18.44
CA LEU A 20 11.52 -3.65 17.15
C LEU A 20 10.26 -4.40 16.67
N TYR A 21 9.60 -5.16 17.55
CA TYR A 21 8.35 -5.85 17.21
C TYR A 21 7.23 -4.86 16.88
N ASP A 22 7.08 -3.80 17.67
CA ASP A 22 6.13 -2.72 17.37
C ASP A 22 6.43 -2.05 16.01
N GLN A 23 7.70 -1.89 15.64
CA GLN A 23 8.07 -1.41 14.29
C GLN A 23 7.72 -2.41 13.18
N ILE A 24 7.95 -3.71 13.40
CA ILE A 24 7.61 -4.76 12.43
C ILE A 24 6.09 -4.82 12.22
N ASP A 25 5.30 -4.78 13.30
CA ASP A 25 3.84 -4.79 13.23
C ASP A 25 3.30 -3.56 12.49
N LYS A 26 3.87 -2.37 12.75
CA LYS A 26 3.55 -1.14 12.01
C LYS A 26 3.92 -1.20 10.53
N LEU A 27 4.97 -1.95 10.18
CA LEU A 27 5.39 -2.15 8.78
C LEU A 27 4.52 -3.19 8.07
N ALA A 28 4.13 -4.25 8.77
CA ALA A 28 3.25 -5.30 8.25
C ALA A 28 1.81 -4.79 8.07
N ASN A 29 1.37 -3.91 8.96
CA ASN A 29 0.05 -3.28 8.93
C ASN A 29 0.18 -1.77 8.73
N PRO A 30 0.66 -1.31 7.55
CA PRO A 30 0.81 0.11 7.32
C PRO A 30 -0.56 0.78 7.42
N PRO A 31 -0.67 1.92 8.12
CA PRO A 31 -1.94 2.57 8.34
C PRO A 31 -2.56 2.92 6.99
N ALA A 32 -3.83 2.59 6.81
CA ALA A 32 -4.56 2.81 5.57
C ALA A 32 -5.01 4.26 5.46
N LEU A 33 -4.05 5.18 5.53
CA LEU A 33 -4.30 6.61 5.62
C LEU A 33 -5.00 7.11 4.34
N ARG A 34 -6.10 7.81 4.55
CA ARG A 34 -6.89 8.49 3.53
C ARG A 34 -6.84 9.98 3.79
N ASN A 35 -6.50 10.76 2.78
CA ASN A 35 -6.46 12.22 2.93
C ASN A 35 -7.86 12.81 2.79
N CYS A 36 -8.09 13.94 3.45
CA CYS A 36 -9.25 14.77 3.16
C CYS A 36 -9.22 15.21 1.68
N LEU A 37 -10.36 15.15 0.99
CA LEU A 37 -10.45 15.57 -0.42
C LEU A 37 -10.42 17.08 -0.62
N VAL A 38 -10.63 17.89 0.42
CA VAL A 38 -10.58 19.34 0.27
C VAL A 38 -9.14 19.76 -0.06
N PRO A 39 -8.91 20.47 -1.18
CA PRO A 39 -7.57 20.86 -1.60
C PRO A 39 -6.79 21.61 -0.51
N GLY A 40 -5.53 21.24 -0.32
CA GLY A 40 -4.65 21.83 0.71
C GLY A 40 -4.86 21.29 2.12
N CYS A 41 -5.89 20.48 2.38
CA CYS A 41 -6.06 19.83 3.68
C CYS A 41 -5.10 18.65 3.84
N LEU A 42 -4.25 18.71 4.86
CA LEU A 42 -3.27 17.64 5.16
C LEU A 42 -3.78 16.62 6.19
N LYS A 43 -5.03 16.76 6.67
CA LYS A 43 -5.60 15.81 7.63
C LYS A 43 -5.75 14.43 6.98
N GLN A 44 -5.43 13.41 7.75
CA GLN A 44 -5.48 12.01 7.33
C GLN A 44 -6.40 11.21 8.25
N TYR A 45 -7.09 10.25 7.66
CA TYR A 45 -8.01 9.34 8.30
C TYR A 45 -7.51 7.91 8.16
N ASP A 46 -7.23 7.26 9.29
CA ASP A 46 -6.93 5.84 9.33
C ASP A 46 -8.22 5.02 9.34
N ALA A 47 -8.75 4.77 8.15
CA ALA A 47 -10.04 4.11 8.01
C ALA A 47 -10.06 2.71 8.63
N MET A 48 -8.94 1.99 8.58
CA MET A 48 -8.87 0.62 9.09
C MET A 48 -8.88 0.59 10.61
N ALA A 49 -8.01 1.38 11.26
CA ALA A 49 -8.00 1.47 12.72
C ALA A 49 -9.36 1.91 13.28
N CYS A 50 -9.98 2.93 12.67
CA CYS A 50 -11.31 3.39 13.10
C CYS A 50 -12.41 2.34 12.91
N MET A 51 -12.39 1.55 11.83
CA MET A 51 -13.36 0.46 11.63
C MET A 51 -13.13 -0.71 12.60
N ALA A 52 -11.88 -0.99 12.98
CA ALA A 52 -11.51 -2.01 13.95
C ALA A 52 -11.80 -1.59 15.41
N GLY A 53 -12.10 -0.31 15.65
CA GLY A 53 -12.24 0.23 17.01
C GLY A 53 -10.89 0.45 17.71
N GLU A 54 -9.81 0.45 16.95
CA GLU A 54 -8.45 0.69 17.43
C GLU A 54 -8.12 2.18 17.46
N THR A 55 -7.09 2.55 18.23
CA THR A 55 -6.57 3.91 18.23
C THR A 55 -5.82 4.14 16.91
N PRO A 56 -6.26 5.08 16.06
CA PRO A 56 -5.60 5.35 14.79
C PRO A 56 -4.20 5.93 14.99
N ALA A 57 -3.31 5.75 14.01
CA ALA A 57 -1.92 6.21 14.11
C ALA A 57 -1.77 7.73 14.33
N ARG A 58 -2.78 8.53 13.95
CA ARG A 58 -2.84 9.99 14.15
C ARG A 58 -4.21 10.38 14.73
N PRO A 59 -4.44 10.16 16.04
CA PRO A 59 -5.75 10.33 16.67
C PRO A 59 -6.27 11.77 16.63
N GLU A 60 -5.38 12.76 16.63
CA GLU A 60 -5.72 14.17 16.49
C GLU A 60 -6.32 14.53 15.12
N TRP A 61 -6.08 13.71 14.08
CA TRP A 61 -6.62 13.91 12.73
C TRP A 61 -7.74 12.93 12.40
N SER A 62 -7.60 11.67 12.83
CA SER A 62 -8.53 10.56 12.58
C SER A 62 -9.68 10.49 13.60
N GLY A 63 -10.13 11.64 14.10
CA GLY A 63 -11.21 11.73 15.08
C GLY A 63 -12.59 11.31 14.56
N THR A 64 -13.62 11.49 15.38
CA THR A 64 -15.01 11.25 14.98
C THR A 64 -15.51 12.31 13.99
N GLY A 65 -16.48 11.93 13.15
CA GLY A 65 -17.16 12.88 12.24
C GLY A 65 -16.57 12.99 10.83
N TRP A 66 -15.68 12.08 10.42
CA TRP A 66 -15.30 11.96 9.01
C TRP A 66 -16.48 11.49 8.17
N HIS A 67 -16.63 12.06 6.98
CA HIS A 67 -17.65 11.67 6.02
C HIS A 67 -17.03 10.92 4.85
N THR A 68 -17.69 9.85 4.41
CA THR A 68 -17.32 9.09 3.22
C THR A 68 -18.20 9.49 2.04
N LEU A 69 -17.56 9.75 0.90
CA LEU A 69 -18.25 9.95 -0.37
C LEU A 69 -18.49 8.60 -1.03
N GLY A 70 -19.74 8.36 -1.44
CA GLY A 70 -20.11 7.14 -2.15
C GLY A 70 -19.51 7.06 -3.56
N SER A 71 -19.56 5.86 -4.13
CA SER A 71 -19.09 5.52 -5.49
C SER A 71 -19.81 6.24 -6.64
N GLY A 72 -20.88 7.00 -6.34
CA GLY A 72 -21.61 7.84 -7.29
C GLY A 72 -21.02 9.25 -7.49
N SER A 73 -20.00 9.62 -6.74
CA SER A 73 -19.32 10.92 -6.88
C SER A 73 -18.38 10.95 -8.10
N ILE A 74 -17.67 12.07 -8.30
CA ILE A 74 -16.59 12.18 -9.29
C ILE A 74 -15.34 11.37 -8.89
N PHE A 75 -15.28 10.83 -7.67
CA PHE A 75 -14.17 10.02 -7.14
C PHE A 75 -14.52 8.52 -7.21
N PRO A 76 -13.93 7.75 -8.15
CA PRO A 76 -14.33 6.36 -8.38
C PRO A 76 -14.08 5.44 -7.19
N ALA A 77 -13.05 5.71 -6.39
CA ALA A 77 -12.72 4.97 -5.18
C ALA A 77 -13.47 5.49 -3.93
N GLY A 78 -14.43 6.40 -4.12
CA GLY A 78 -14.95 7.23 -3.03
C GLY A 78 -13.93 8.26 -2.56
N GLY A 79 -14.20 8.88 -1.42
CA GLY A 79 -13.24 9.76 -0.77
C GLY A 79 -13.70 10.17 0.61
N HIS A 80 -12.82 10.86 1.33
CA HIS A 80 -13.00 11.16 2.75
C HIS A 80 -12.96 12.66 2.98
N ILE A 81 -13.86 13.17 3.82
CA ILE A 81 -13.92 14.58 4.22
C ILE A 81 -13.76 14.66 5.72
N CYS A 82 -12.81 15.46 6.19
CA CYS A 82 -12.61 15.66 7.62
C CYS A 82 -13.71 16.56 8.22
N PRO A 83 -13.96 16.49 9.54
CA PRO A 83 -15.03 17.24 10.21
C PRO A 83 -15.01 18.75 9.91
N ASP A 84 -13.81 19.36 9.91
CA ASP A 84 -13.61 20.79 9.65
C ASP A 84 -14.10 21.24 8.27
N HIS A 85 -14.14 20.32 7.32
CA HIS A 85 -14.46 20.60 5.92
C HIS A 85 -15.81 20.02 5.49
N THR A 86 -16.55 19.38 6.40
CA THR A 86 -17.84 18.77 6.10
C THR A 86 -18.82 19.78 5.50
N GLN A 87 -18.93 20.98 6.08
CA GLN A 87 -19.87 21.99 5.60
C GLN A 87 -19.52 22.45 4.18
N LEU A 88 -18.24 22.73 3.91
CA LEU A 88 -17.74 23.14 2.60
C LEU A 88 -17.98 22.03 1.55
N ALA A 89 -17.56 20.80 1.86
CA ALA A 89 -17.71 19.68 0.94
C ALA A 89 -19.17 19.32 0.68
N THR A 90 -20.05 19.45 1.68
CA THR A 90 -21.49 19.20 1.51
C THR A 90 -22.14 20.28 0.67
N GLY A 91 -21.82 21.55 0.91
CA GLY A 91 -22.29 22.68 0.09
C GLY A 91 -21.79 22.63 -1.35
N HIS A 92 -20.64 22.00 -1.58
CA HIS A 92 -20.03 21.85 -2.90
C HIS A 92 -19.95 20.40 -3.39
N MET A 93 -20.85 19.53 -2.93
CA MET A 93 -20.79 18.10 -3.26
C MET A 93 -20.85 17.89 -4.77
N PRO A 94 -19.85 17.25 -5.41
CA PRO A 94 -19.84 17.07 -6.85
C PRO A 94 -20.65 15.84 -7.26
N ARG A 95 -21.65 16.03 -8.11
CA ARG A 95 -22.35 14.95 -8.82
C ARG A 95 -21.80 14.82 -10.23
N ARG A 96 -21.33 13.63 -10.59
CA ARG A 96 -20.90 13.34 -11.97
C ARG A 96 -22.13 13.22 -12.88
N VAL A 97 -22.15 13.99 -13.96
CA VAL A 97 -23.24 13.97 -14.96
C VAL A 97 -22.68 13.54 -16.32
N LYS A 98 -23.29 12.51 -16.91
CA LYS A 98 -23.03 12.09 -18.29
C LYS A 98 -24.04 12.78 -19.22
N LEU A 99 -23.55 13.53 -20.20
CA LEU A 99 -24.36 14.25 -21.17
C LEU A 99 -24.47 13.46 -22.49
N THR A 100 -25.36 13.92 -23.36
CA THR A 100 -25.45 13.43 -24.74
C THR A 100 -24.14 13.69 -25.49
N GLY A 101 -23.80 12.82 -26.44
CA GLY A 101 -22.52 12.90 -27.17
C GLY A 101 -21.29 12.44 -26.38
N GLY A 102 -21.48 11.69 -25.29
CA GLY A 102 -20.39 11.07 -24.54
C GLY A 102 -19.54 12.02 -23.70
N ARG A 103 -20.01 13.26 -23.50
CA ARG A 103 -19.36 14.25 -22.64
C ARG A 103 -19.76 14.08 -21.19
N TRP A 104 -18.95 14.64 -20.31
CA TRP A 104 -19.11 14.57 -18.87
C TRP A 104 -19.02 15.98 -18.27
N THR A 105 -19.78 16.25 -17.21
CA THR A 105 -19.65 17.47 -16.43
C THR A 105 -19.90 17.18 -14.95
N ILE A 106 -19.80 18.22 -14.13
CA ILE A 106 -20.06 18.22 -12.69
C ILE A 106 -21.29 19.06 -12.45
N ASP A 107 -22.22 18.53 -11.67
CA ASP A 107 -23.31 19.28 -11.07
C ASP A 107 -23.00 19.41 -9.59
N CYS A 108 -22.54 20.60 -9.19
CA CYS A 108 -22.12 20.87 -7.81
C CYS A 108 -23.31 21.32 -6.97
N GLY A 109 -23.34 20.93 -5.69
CA GLY A 109 -24.41 21.31 -4.75
C GLY A 109 -24.72 22.82 -4.66
N CYS A 110 -23.76 23.69 -5.00
CA CYS A 110 -23.95 25.14 -5.04
C CYS A 110 -24.48 25.68 -6.38
N GLY A 111 -24.82 24.81 -7.33
CA GLY A 111 -25.28 25.16 -8.67
C GLY A 111 -24.16 25.43 -9.69
N TRP A 112 -22.88 25.33 -9.29
CA TRP A 112 -21.77 25.46 -10.23
C TRP A 112 -21.70 24.26 -11.18
N THR A 113 -21.57 24.54 -12.49
CA THR A 113 -21.45 23.53 -13.54
C THR A 113 -20.41 23.99 -14.56
N PRO A 114 -19.26 23.31 -14.70
CA PRO A 114 -18.26 23.69 -15.67
C PRO A 114 -18.64 23.26 -17.09
N THR A 115 -17.89 23.77 -18.08
CA THR A 115 -18.01 23.33 -19.47
C THR A 115 -17.82 21.82 -19.61
N PRO A 116 -18.70 21.11 -20.34
CA PRO A 116 -18.59 19.67 -20.52
C PRO A 116 -17.29 19.20 -21.17
N GLN A 117 -16.69 18.18 -20.57
CA GLN A 117 -15.42 17.58 -20.96
C GLN A 117 -15.62 16.26 -21.70
N ARG A 118 -14.67 15.90 -22.58
CA ARG A 118 -14.70 14.59 -23.28
C ARG A 118 -14.22 13.44 -22.41
N TRP A 119 -13.35 13.71 -21.44
CA TRP A 119 -12.79 12.71 -20.53
C TRP A 119 -13.29 12.97 -19.12
N HIS A 120 -13.71 11.93 -18.38
CA HIS A 120 -14.25 12.09 -17.03
C HIS A 120 -13.16 12.20 -15.95
N GLY A 121 -11.89 11.87 -16.26
CA GLY A 121 -10.79 11.94 -15.29
C GLY A 121 -10.44 13.36 -14.85
N VAL A 122 -10.74 14.37 -15.67
CA VAL A 122 -10.48 15.79 -15.32
C VAL A 122 -11.49 16.36 -14.33
N LEU A 123 -12.61 15.69 -14.09
CA LEU A 123 -13.68 16.23 -13.24
C LEU A 123 -13.19 16.46 -11.80
N GLY A 124 -12.31 15.61 -11.28
CA GLY A 124 -11.67 15.81 -9.97
C GLY A 124 -11.00 17.18 -9.87
N ALA A 125 -10.03 17.44 -10.76
CA ALA A 125 -9.28 18.69 -10.79
C ALA A 125 -10.17 19.93 -11.00
N MET A 126 -11.21 19.83 -11.85
CA MET A 126 -12.15 20.94 -12.05
C MET A 126 -12.94 21.26 -10.78
N TRP A 127 -13.36 20.24 -10.03
CA TRP A 127 -14.02 20.44 -8.74
C TRP A 127 -13.05 21.01 -7.70
N GLU A 128 -11.81 20.53 -7.65
CA GLU A 128 -10.79 21.07 -6.74
C GLU A 128 -10.54 22.56 -7.00
N GLN A 129 -10.38 22.95 -8.27
CA GLN A 129 -10.25 24.35 -8.67
C GLN A 129 -11.46 25.18 -8.23
N HIS A 130 -12.67 24.64 -8.40
CA HIS A 130 -13.90 25.31 -7.97
C HIS A 130 -13.93 25.51 -6.44
N VAL A 131 -13.60 24.48 -5.67
CA VAL A 131 -13.53 24.58 -4.19
C VAL A 131 -12.52 25.66 -3.79
N LEU A 132 -11.32 25.66 -4.37
CA LEU A 132 -10.27 26.66 -4.12
C LEU A 132 -10.74 28.08 -4.47
N THR A 133 -11.52 28.22 -5.54
CA THR A 133 -12.07 29.52 -5.97
C THR A 133 -13.07 30.04 -4.94
N VAL A 134 -13.99 29.18 -4.47
CA VAL A 134 -15.00 29.58 -3.48
C VAL A 134 -14.39 29.87 -2.11
N THR A 135 -13.33 29.17 -1.72
CA THR A 135 -12.62 29.44 -0.46
C THR A 135 -11.67 30.63 -0.54
N GLY A 136 -11.48 31.23 -1.73
CA GLY A 136 -10.54 32.35 -1.93
C GLY A 136 -9.07 31.94 -1.75
N THR A 137 -8.77 30.65 -1.88
CA THR A 137 -7.41 30.09 -1.70
C THR A 137 -6.76 29.70 -3.02
N LEU A 138 -7.46 29.87 -4.15
CA LEU A 138 -6.85 29.72 -5.46
C LEU A 138 -5.78 30.82 -5.61
N PRO A 139 -4.50 30.48 -5.85
CA PRO A 139 -3.51 31.48 -6.18
C PRO A 139 -3.99 32.28 -7.39
N GLU A 140 -3.68 33.57 -7.43
CA GLU A 140 -4.00 34.40 -8.58
C GLU A 140 -3.49 33.69 -9.83
N ALA A 141 -4.35 33.55 -10.83
CA ALA A 141 -3.94 32.92 -12.08
C ALA A 141 -2.67 33.64 -12.53
N PRO A 142 -1.60 32.91 -12.91
CA PRO A 142 -0.42 33.57 -13.43
C PRO A 142 -0.89 34.53 -14.52
N PRO A 143 -0.39 35.78 -14.52
CA PRO A 143 -0.86 36.79 -15.44
C PRO A 143 -0.86 36.20 -16.83
N GLN A 144 -2.02 36.20 -17.49
CA GLN A 144 -2.17 35.68 -18.84
C GLN A 144 -1.37 36.58 -19.79
N THR A 145 -0.05 36.39 -19.84
CA THR A 145 0.96 37.30 -20.40
C THR A 145 0.85 38.73 -19.86
N ASP A 146 1.91 39.23 -19.26
CA ASP A 146 1.97 40.60 -18.77
C ASP A 146 1.49 41.62 -19.84
N PRO A 147 0.38 42.35 -19.63
CA PRO A 147 -0.13 43.34 -20.56
C PRO A 147 0.89 44.42 -20.90
N GLU A 148 1.80 44.74 -19.96
CA GLU A 148 2.83 45.77 -20.13
C GLU A 148 3.94 45.33 -21.09
N HIS A 149 4.09 44.01 -21.32
CA HIS A 149 5.08 43.44 -22.22
C HIS A 149 4.47 42.96 -23.56
N ARG A 150 3.17 43.21 -23.79
CA ARG A 150 2.55 42.95 -25.08
C ARG A 150 2.90 44.06 -26.06
N THR A 151 3.57 43.72 -27.16
CA THR A 151 3.73 44.64 -28.29
C THR A 151 2.35 45.08 -28.77
N PRO A 152 2.05 46.40 -28.80
CA PRO A 152 0.79 46.90 -29.34
C PRO A 152 0.57 46.40 -30.77
N LEU A 153 -0.70 46.16 -31.14
CA LEU A 153 -1.02 45.60 -32.46
C LEU A 153 -0.49 46.45 -33.63
N ALA A 154 -0.40 47.77 -33.42
CA ALA A 154 0.13 48.73 -34.39
C ALA A 154 1.66 48.61 -34.59
N ASP A 155 2.36 48.02 -33.63
CA ASP A 155 3.82 47.86 -33.62
C ASP A 155 4.24 46.45 -34.06
N LEU A 156 3.29 45.58 -34.40
CA LEU A 156 3.56 44.26 -34.98
C LEU A 156 3.92 44.43 -36.47
N THR A 157 5.12 43.99 -36.84
CA THR A 157 5.55 43.87 -38.22
C THR A 157 5.14 42.51 -38.77
N GLU A 158 5.24 42.33 -40.09
CA GLU A 158 5.03 41.03 -40.73
C GLU A 158 5.98 39.96 -40.16
N ASP A 159 7.24 40.32 -39.90
CA ASP A 159 8.24 39.42 -39.31
C ASP A 159 7.87 39.01 -37.87
N THR A 160 7.41 39.95 -37.02
CA THR A 160 7.01 39.60 -35.65
C THR A 160 5.72 38.80 -35.61
N LEU A 161 4.80 39.03 -36.55
CA LEU A 161 3.63 38.17 -36.72
C LEU A 161 4.01 36.76 -37.15
N ALA A 162 4.95 36.61 -38.09
CA ALA A 162 5.45 35.30 -38.52
C ALA A 162 6.07 34.52 -37.35
N GLU A 163 6.93 35.16 -36.55
CA GLU A 163 7.52 34.54 -35.34
C GLU A 163 6.45 34.12 -34.31
N LEU A 164 5.41 34.93 -34.12
CA LEU A 164 4.31 34.59 -33.21
C LEU A 164 3.49 33.39 -33.72
N TYR A 165 3.27 33.29 -35.04
CA TYR A 165 2.60 32.13 -35.63
C TYR A 165 3.44 30.87 -35.53
N ASP A 166 4.77 30.96 -35.77
CA ASP A 166 5.68 29.82 -35.60
C ASP A 166 5.68 29.34 -34.14
N ARG A 167 5.78 30.25 -33.17
CA ARG A 167 5.67 29.92 -31.74
C ARG A 167 4.33 29.32 -31.35
N LEU A 168 3.23 29.80 -31.93
CA LEU A 168 1.91 29.21 -31.72
C LEU A 168 1.86 27.79 -32.25
N TRP A 169 2.41 27.55 -33.44
CA TRP A 169 2.47 26.24 -34.06
C TRP A 169 3.32 25.26 -33.24
N ASP A 170 4.48 25.69 -32.77
CA ASP A 170 5.33 24.93 -31.85
C ASP A 170 4.58 24.60 -30.55
N ALA A 171 3.88 25.58 -29.97
CA ALA A 171 3.09 25.36 -28.76
C ALA A 171 1.92 24.39 -28.99
N GLU A 172 1.25 24.45 -30.15
CA GLU A 172 0.20 23.49 -30.51
C GLU A 172 0.77 22.06 -30.66
N ASP A 173 1.94 21.91 -31.26
CA ASP A 173 2.63 20.62 -31.37
C ASP A 173 3.08 20.11 -29.99
N GLU A 174 3.66 20.98 -29.16
CA GLU A 174 4.04 20.66 -27.78
C GLU A 174 2.83 20.22 -26.93
N VAL A 175 1.66 20.83 -27.12
CA VAL A 175 0.42 20.40 -26.45
C VAL A 175 0.03 18.98 -26.86
N VAL A 176 0.20 18.62 -28.13
CA VAL A 176 -0.03 17.25 -28.62
C VAL A 176 0.98 16.29 -27.97
N GLN A 177 2.27 16.63 -27.98
CA GLN A 177 3.32 15.82 -27.38
C GLN A 177 3.12 15.64 -25.86
N ALA A 178 2.79 16.71 -25.14
CA ALA A 178 2.52 16.67 -23.71
C ALA A 178 1.29 15.80 -23.38
N ARG A 179 0.24 15.87 -24.22
CA ARG A 179 -0.94 15.02 -24.08
C ARG A 179 -0.60 13.55 -24.32
N ASP A 180 0.22 13.24 -25.33
CA ASP A 180 0.66 11.88 -25.61
C ASP A 180 1.58 11.34 -24.53
N ALA A 181 2.50 12.17 -24.01
CA ALA A 181 3.35 11.83 -22.87
C ALA A 181 2.51 11.55 -21.60
N GLY A 182 1.52 12.40 -21.30
CA GLY A 182 0.59 12.20 -20.19
C GLY A 182 -0.22 10.91 -20.34
N ARG A 183 -0.69 10.61 -21.57
CA ARG A 183 -1.37 9.34 -21.87
C ARG A 183 -0.45 8.14 -21.68
N ALA A 184 0.78 8.20 -22.16
CA ALA A 184 1.77 7.13 -22.00
C ALA A 184 2.09 6.88 -20.52
N MET A 185 2.30 7.95 -19.74
CA MET A 185 2.54 7.85 -18.30
C MET A 185 1.36 7.22 -17.57
N TYR A 186 0.13 7.62 -17.88
CA TYR A 186 -1.07 7.03 -17.26
C TYR A 186 -1.20 5.54 -17.59
N LEU A 187 -1.00 5.15 -18.84
CA LEU A 187 -1.03 3.73 -19.25
C LEU A 187 0.06 2.91 -18.57
N ALA A 188 1.26 3.46 -18.39
CA ALA A 188 2.35 2.83 -17.63
C ALA A 188 2.02 2.69 -16.14
N TYR A 189 1.39 3.70 -15.54
CA TYR A 189 0.94 3.64 -14.16
C TYR A 189 -0.16 2.59 -13.96
N GLU A 190 -1.16 2.52 -14.85
CA GLU A 190 -2.21 1.49 -14.79
C GLU A 190 -1.65 0.09 -15.00
N SER A 191 -0.69 -0.10 -15.92
CA SER A 191 -0.06 -1.40 -16.15
C SER A 191 0.77 -1.84 -14.95
N TRP A 192 1.53 -0.92 -14.34
CA TRP A 192 2.25 -1.17 -13.09
C TRP A 192 1.30 -1.53 -11.95
N ARG A 193 0.21 -0.77 -11.76
CA ARG A 193 -0.79 -1.03 -10.72
C ARG A 193 -1.46 -2.41 -10.90
N ARG A 194 -1.81 -2.76 -12.14
CA ARG A 194 -2.34 -4.09 -12.48
C ARG A 194 -1.31 -5.17 -12.17
N PHE A 195 -0.07 -5.00 -12.61
CA PHE A 195 1.02 -5.93 -12.34
C PHE A 195 1.24 -6.11 -10.84
N SER A 196 1.31 -5.04 -10.05
CA SER A 196 1.44 -5.10 -8.59
C SER A 196 0.24 -5.76 -7.92
N GLY A 197 -0.97 -5.52 -8.41
CA GLY A 197 -2.18 -6.19 -7.91
C GLY A 197 -2.21 -7.69 -8.24
N GLU A 198 -1.81 -8.07 -9.45
CA GLU A 198 -1.71 -9.46 -9.91
C GLU A 198 -0.60 -10.21 -9.16
N GLN A 199 0.55 -9.59 -8.94
CA GLN A 199 1.63 -10.13 -8.09
C GLN A 199 1.16 -10.31 -6.64
N GLY A 200 0.43 -9.34 -6.09
CA GLY A 200 -0.19 -9.46 -4.76
C GLY A 200 -1.15 -10.65 -4.68
N ALA A 201 -2.03 -10.81 -5.67
CA ALA A 201 -2.97 -11.94 -5.74
C ALA A 201 -2.26 -13.30 -5.90
N LEU A 202 -1.20 -13.36 -6.70
CA LEU A 202 -0.37 -14.57 -6.86
C LEU A 202 0.32 -14.95 -5.55
N LEU A 203 0.92 -13.98 -4.85
CA LEU A 203 1.55 -14.20 -3.55
C LEU A 203 0.52 -14.68 -2.51
N SER A 204 -0.65 -14.05 -2.44
CA SER A 204 -1.75 -14.51 -1.58
C SER A 204 -2.22 -15.92 -1.96
N GLY A 205 -2.30 -16.25 -3.25
CA GLY A 205 -2.68 -17.59 -3.72
C GLY A 205 -1.66 -18.67 -3.33
N VAL A 206 -0.37 -18.40 -3.52
CA VAL A 206 0.72 -19.30 -3.07
C VAL A 206 0.67 -19.48 -1.56
N HIS A 207 0.47 -18.39 -0.82
CA HIS A 207 0.36 -18.40 0.63
C HIS A 207 -0.83 -19.25 1.11
N SER A 208 -2.03 -19.07 0.54
CA SER A 208 -3.21 -19.89 0.86
C SER A 208 -3.00 -21.36 0.50
N ALA A 209 -2.37 -21.65 -0.64
CA ALA A 209 -2.08 -23.03 -1.04
C ALA A 209 -1.11 -23.72 -0.08
N LEU A 210 -0.04 -23.02 0.34
CA LEU A 210 0.91 -23.51 1.33
C LEU A 210 0.26 -23.72 2.70
N TRP A 211 -0.62 -22.82 3.12
CA TRP A 211 -1.39 -22.98 4.37
C TRP A 211 -2.33 -24.18 4.33
N SER A 212 -3.10 -24.34 3.25
CA SER A 212 -4.01 -25.49 3.09
C SER A 212 -3.24 -26.80 3.05
N LEU A 213 -2.11 -26.85 2.34
CA LEU A 213 -1.23 -28.02 2.32
C LEU A 213 -0.74 -28.34 3.74
N ARG A 214 -0.20 -27.35 4.45
CA ARG A 214 0.27 -27.51 5.83
C ARG A 214 -0.84 -28.00 6.76
N HIS A 215 -2.01 -27.38 6.71
CA HIS A 215 -3.15 -27.77 7.53
C HIS A 215 -3.56 -29.22 7.29
N ASN A 216 -3.63 -29.64 6.02
CA ASN A 216 -3.94 -31.01 5.65
C ASN A 216 -2.88 -31.98 6.16
N LEU A 217 -1.59 -31.70 5.93
CA LEU A 217 -0.49 -32.57 6.41
C LEU A 217 -0.50 -32.72 7.94
N ALA A 218 -0.75 -31.63 8.67
CA ALA A 218 -0.76 -31.62 10.13
C ALA A 218 -1.92 -32.42 10.75
N HIS A 219 -3.07 -32.49 10.08
CA HIS A 219 -4.28 -33.13 10.59
C HIS A 219 -4.60 -34.47 9.90
N ASP A 220 -3.81 -34.87 8.90
CA ASP A 220 -3.90 -36.19 8.30
C ASP A 220 -3.38 -37.24 9.28
N SER A 221 -4.16 -38.30 9.48
CA SER A 221 -3.83 -39.44 10.34
C SER A 221 -2.70 -40.35 9.79
N ARG A 222 -2.22 -40.09 8.58
CA ARG A 222 -1.16 -40.88 7.94
C ARG A 222 0.13 -40.83 8.76
N ASP A 223 0.82 -41.96 8.81
CA ASP A 223 2.20 -42.02 9.31
C ASP A 223 3.16 -41.47 8.25
N TRP A 224 3.44 -40.17 8.36
CA TRP A 224 4.33 -39.41 7.47
C TRP A 224 5.79 -39.89 7.49
N ALA A 225 6.20 -40.72 8.47
CA ALA A 225 7.55 -41.23 8.57
C ALA A 225 7.77 -42.51 7.75
N GLN A 226 6.72 -43.14 7.21
CA GLN A 226 6.83 -44.45 6.55
C GLN A 226 7.45 -44.40 5.17
N ASP A 227 6.93 -43.54 4.29
CA ASP A 227 7.44 -43.38 2.94
C ASP A 227 8.46 -42.24 2.88
N TRP A 228 9.47 -42.41 2.04
CA TRP A 228 10.54 -41.43 1.87
C TRP A 228 10.03 -40.07 1.38
N THR A 229 9.05 -40.07 0.48
CA THR A 229 8.48 -38.86 -0.13
C THR A 229 7.62 -38.11 0.88
N ASP A 230 6.79 -38.85 1.61
CA ASP A 230 5.94 -38.31 2.67
C ASP A 230 6.81 -37.73 3.80
N ALA A 231 7.89 -38.43 4.18
CA ALA A 231 8.84 -37.95 5.18
C ALA A 231 9.53 -36.66 4.74
N TRP A 232 9.91 -36.58 3.46
CA TRP A 232 10.54 -35.40 2.89
C TRP A 232 9.57 -34.20 2.80
N LEU A 233 8.34 -34.41 2.34
CA LEU A 233 7.32 -33.37 2.27
C LEU A 233 6.95 -32.85 3.66
N TYR A 234 6.80 -33.75 4.63
CA TYR A 234 6.54 -33.37 6.01
C TYR A 234 7.71 -32.57 6.60
N ALA A 235 8.97 -32.94 6.31
CA ALA A 235 10.15 -32.18 6.74
C ALA A 235 10.14 -30.74 6.21
N LEU A 236 9.77 -30.55 4.94
CA LEU A 236 9.75 -29.24 4.29
C LEU A 236 8.60 -28.34 4.78
N ILE A 237 7.41 -28.91 4.99
CA ILE A 237 6.19 -28.14 5.25
C ILE A 237 5.85 -28.04 6.74
N ILE A 238 6.03 -29.11 7.52
CA ILE A 238 5.67 -29.19 8.94
C ILE A 238 6.89 -29.18 9.84
N GLY A 239 7.90 -29.97 9.51
CA GLY A 239 9.14 -30.13 10.27
C GLY A 239 9.09 -31.34 11.20
N TRP A 240 10.21 -32.02 11.33
CA TRP A 240 10.39 -33.13 12.27
C TRP A 240 11.08 -32.70 13.56
N ASP A 241 11.75 -31.56 13.54
CA ASP A 241 12.36 -30.98 14.73
C ASP A 241 11.29 -30.30 15.58
N CYS A 242 11.36 -30.49 16.90
CA CYS A 242 10.43 -29.90 17.85
C CYS A 242 10.69 -28.38 17.98
N GLU A 243 10.03 -27.60 17.13
CA GLU A 243 10.20 -26.14 17.07
C GLU A 243 9.08 -25.37 17.81
N GLN A 244 8.11 -26.08 18.40
CA GLN A 244 7.06 -25.49 19.25
C GLN A 244 7.44 -25.63 20.73
N GLN A 245 7.37 -24.52 21.47
CA GLN A 245 7.67 -24.47 22.90
C GLN A 245 6.77 -25.44 23.68
N HIS A 246 7.33 -26.55 24.08
CA HIS A 246 7.03 -27.20 25.35
C HIS A 246 8.38 -27.25 26.09
N GLN A 247 8.40 -27.15 27.42
CA GLN A 247 9.65 -27.34 28.16
C GLN A 247 10.16 -28.76 27.89
N HIS A 248 11.26 -28.87 27.17
CA HIS A 248 11.90 -30.14 26.89
C HIS A 248 13.07 -30.32 27.84
N GLY A 249 13.02 -31.40 28.64
CA GLY A 249 14.22 -31.91 29.31
C GLY A 249 15.17 -32.56 28.29
N ASP A 250 16.27 -33.14 28.78
CA ASP A 250 17.35 -33.76 28.01
C ASP A 250 16.93 -34.92 27.06
N ASP A 251 15.66 -35.29 27.05
CA ASP A 251 15.09 -36.42 26.30
C ASP A 251 14.25 -36.01 25.07
N CYS A 252 14.32 -34.78 24.56
CA CYS A 252 13.61 -34.41 23.33
C CYS A 252 14.38 -34.89 22.09
N PRO A 253 13.93 -35.94 21.38
CA PRO A 253 14.64 -36.43 20.22
C PRO A 253 14.32 -35.48 19.06
N ALA A 254 15.36 -34.86 18.48
CA ALA A 254 15.25 -34.24 17.17
C ALA A 254 14.91 -35.34 16.15
N ALA A 255 13.61 -35.56 15.91
CA ALA A 255 13.14 -36.67 15.09
C ALA A 255 13.64 -36.56 13.65
N LEU A 256 14.09 -35.38 13.20
CA LEU A 256 14.65 -35.20 11.87
C LEU A 256 15.88 -36.09 11.63
N ASP A 257 16.77 -36.23 12.61
CA ASP A 257 18.00 -37.04 12.45
C ASP A 257 17.67 -38.55 12.43
N GLU A 258 16.67 -38.99 13.20
CA GLU A 258 16.16 -40.37 13.17
C GLU A 258 15.46 -40.69 11.84
N ILE A 259 14.63 -39.78 11.35
CA ILE A 259 13.97 -39.89 10.04
C ILE A 259 14.99 -39.86 8.90
N ALA A 260 16.00 -39.00 9.01
CA ALA A 260 17.11 -38.94 8.07
C ALA A 260 17.89 -40.26 8.04
N ALA A 261 18.18 -40.85 9.20
CA ALA A 261 18.83 -42.15 9.30
C ALA A 261 17.96 -43.27 8.69
N LYS A 262 16.66 -43.29 8.99
CA LYS A 262 15.70 -44.27 8.46
C LYS A 262 15.65 -44.26 6.93
N HIS A 263 15.73 -43.07 6.33
CA HIS A 263 15.57 -42.84 4.90
C HIS A 263 16.89 -42.58 4.16
N GLU A 264 18.02 -42.83 4.83
CA GLU A 264 19.37 -42.67 4.31
C GLU A 264 19.63 -41.27 3.70
N TRP A 265 19.09 -40.22 4.33
CA TRP A 265 19.32 -38.85 3.90
C TRP A 265 20.77 -38.45 4.17
N THR A 266 21.43 -37.94 3.14
CA THR A 266 22.79 -37.42 3.29
C THR A 266 22.78 -36.12 4.10
N PRO A 267 23.89 -35.74 4.75
CA PRO A 267 24.00 -34.47 5.46
C PRO A 267 23.64 -33.26 4.59
N ALA A 268 24.06 -33.26 3.32
CA ALA A 268 23.71 -32.20 2.38
C ALA A 268 22.20 -32.09 2.10
N ARG A 269 21.48 -33.21 2.15
CA ARG A 269 20.03 -33.25 1.96
C ARG A 269 19.29 -32.75 3.22
N LEU A 270 19.81 -33.07 4.39
CA LEU A 270 19.34 -32.55 5.68
C LEU A 270 19.45 -31.01 5.71
N ASP A 271 20.61 -30.48 5.30
CA ASP A 271 20.85 -29.04 5.20
C ASP A 271 19.91 -28.38 4.18
N LEU A 272 19.65 -29.05 3.06
CA LEU A 272 18.70 -28.58 2.06
C LEU A 272 17.26 -28.53 2.61
N ALA A 273 16.86 -29.53 3.39
CA ALA A 273 15.55 -29.56 4.06
C ALA A 273 15.40 -28.38 5.03
N ARG A 274 16.40 -28.17 5.91
CA ARG A 274 16.44 -27.04 6.86
C ARG A 274 16.41 -25.69 6.13
N LYS A 275 17.19 -25.55 5.06
CA LYS A 275 17.23 -24.32 4.25
C LYS A 275 15.88 -24.05 3.57
N HIS A 276 15.29 -25.06 2.92
CA HIS A 276 14.01 -24.89 2.24
C HIS A 276 12.86 -24.65 3.21
N ARG A 277 12.87 -25.32 4.36
CA ARG A 277 11.97 -25.03 5.48
C ARG A 277 12.05 -23.57 5.90
N GLY A 278 13.25 -23.04 6.17
CA GLY A 278 13.43 -21.65 6.58
C GLY A 278 12.91 -20.64 5.53
N VAL A 279 13.05 -20.96 4.24
CA VAL A 279 12.49 -20.13 3.15
C VAL A 279 10.96 -20.25 3.09
N LEU A 280 10.41 -21.45 3.20
CA LEU A 280 8.96 -21.68 3.24
C LEU A 280 8.33 -21.04 4.47
N ALA A 281 9.08 -20.93 5.56
CA ALA A 281 8.65 -20.24 6.77
C ALA A 281 8.49 -18.74 6.62
N GLN A 282 9.30 -18.13 5.76
CA GLN A 282 9.18 -16.71 5.44
C GLN A 282 8.05 -16.43 4.43
N ALA A 283 7.64 -17.44 3.65
CA ALA A 283 6.65 -17.30 2.58
C ALA A 283 5.23 -17.76 2.97
N GLY A 284 5.12 -18.73 3.87
CA GLY A 284 3.85 -19.25 4.40
C GLY A 284 3.39 -18.48 5.64
N PRO A 285 2.13 -18.67 6.09
CA PRO A 285 1.67 -18.21 7.40
C PRO A 285 2.22 -19.17 8.44
N ASN A 286 3.53 -19.13 8.62
CA ASN A 286 4.11 -19.86 9.71
C ASN A 286 3.87 -19.02 10.94
N GLY A 287 3.16 -19.59 11.90
CA GLY A 287 3.37 -19.27 13.30
C GLY A 287 4.84 -19.48 13.74
N GLU A 288 5.83 -19.59 12.85
CA GLU A 288 7.24 -19.32 13.16
C GLU A 288 7.51 -17.83 13.29
N THR A 289 6.85 -16.89 12.60
CA THR A 289 7.04 -15.47 12.97
C THR A 289 6.49 -15.20 14.36
N ASP A 290 5.34 -15.78 14.70
CA ASP A 290 4.68 -15.61 16.01
C ASP A 290 5.35 -16.47 17.11
N ALA A 291 5.76 -17.70 16.81
CA ALA A 291 6.53 -18.53 17.74
C ALA A 291 7.97 -18.06 17.87
N GLN A 292 8.58 -17.44 16.85
CA GLN A 292 9.88 -16.77 16.99
C GLN A 292 9.74 -15.50 17.82
N ALA A 293 8.67 -14.72 17.63
CA ALA A 293 8.33 -13.61 18.52
C ALA A 293 8.11 -14.08 19.98
N ALA A 294 7.42 -15.21 20.19
CA ALA A 294 7.24 -15.82 21.50
C ALA A 294 8.54 -16.43 22.09
N ARG A 295 9.44 -16.96 21.24
CA ARG A 295 10.78 -17.45 21.63
C ARG A 295 11.64 -16.33 22.18
N THR A 296 11.65 -15.19 21.52
CA THR A 296 12.46 -14.05 21.96
C THR A 296 11.88 -13.42 23.24
N ALA A 297 10.55 -13.38 23.39
CA ALA A 297 9.90 -12.93 24.64
C ALA A 297 10.08 -13.89 25.85
N ALA A 298 10.17 -15.21 25.63
CA ALA A 298 10.34 -16.20 26.70
C ALA A 298 11.80 -16.36 27.20
N ALA A 299 12.78 -16.04 26.36
CA ALA A 299 14.19 -16.02 26.75
C ALA A 299 14.47 -14.88 27.75
N ASP A 300 13.92 -13.68 27.49
CA ASP A 300 14.05 -12.49 28.37
C ASP A 300 13.49 -12.72 29.78
N THR A 301 12.41 -13.49 29.93
CA THR A 301 11.77 -13.77 31.23
C THR A 301 12.49 -14.83 32.07
N THR A 302 13.40 -15.60 31.48
CA THR A 302 14.16 -16.66 32.17
C THR A 302 15.45 -16.11 32.78
N GLU A 303 16.08 -15.10 32.14
CA GLU A 303 17.29 -14.43 32.66
C GLU A 303 17.01 -13.49 33.85
N GLU A 304 15.83 -12.86 33.91
CA GLU A 304 15.39 -12.02 35.05
C GLU A 304 15.11 -12.81 36.35
N ARG A 305 14.94 -14.15 36.29
CA ARG A 305 14.68 -15.01 37.47
C ARG A 305 15.94 -15.66 38.05
N THR A 306 17.07 -15.60 37.35
CA THR A 306 18.36 -16.18 37.76
C THR A 306 19.39 -15.14 38.24
N SER A 307 19.01 -13.87 38.30
CA SER A 307 19.77 -12.75 38.87
C SER A 307 19.18 -12.31 40.21
#